data_AF-A0A9P0AQ95-F1
#
_entry.id   AF-A0A9P0AQ95-F1
#
_cell.length_a   1.000
_cell.length_b   1.000
_cell.length_c   1.000
_cell.angle_alpha   90.00
_cell.angle_beta   90.00
_cell.angle_gamma   90.00
#
_symmetry.space_group_name_H-M   'P 1'
#
loop_
_entity.id
_entity.type
_entity.pdbx_description
1 polymer ?
#
loop_
_entity_poly.entity_id
_entity_poly.type
_entity_poly.pdbx_seq_one_letter_code
_entity_poly.pdbx_strand_id
1 'polypeptide(L)'
;MFLTLYRISRCVNIKNTSPSSLKSHKHNFFTNSNHTFQQKVNNASDTRKKNIKSTLYYVMAAGVVTAGMSYAAVPLYRMFCQAYSYGGTTAQGHDASKVEHMSAVRNKPIKIKFNADTAASMRWNFKPQQTEITVVPGETALAFYTAKNPTDSPVIGISTYNVVPFEAGQYFNKIQCFCFEEQQLNPHEQVDMPVFFYIDPEIMDDPYMEYVNEITLSYTFFEAKDGLKLPIPSYVK
;
A
#
# COMPACT_ATOMS: atom_id res chain seq x y z
N MET A 1 -11.21 4.52 -4.86
CA MET A 1 -12.41 5.37 -4.99
C MET A 1 -13.65 4.47 -5.09
N PHE A 2 -13.89 3.73 -4.01
CA PHE A 2 -15.07 2.91 -3.75
C PHE A 2 -15.25 3.02 -2.23
N LEU A 3 -16.51 3.13 -1.80
CA LEU A 3 -16.96 3.29 -0.41
C LEU A 3 -16.88 4.70 0.16
N THR A 4 -17.90 5.53 -0.14
CA THR A 4 -18.53 6.35 0.89
C THR A 4 -19.94 6.73 0.47
N LEU A 5 -20.86 6.82 1.45
CA LEU A 5 -22.23 7.37 1.38
C LEU A 5 -23.36 6.35 1.13
N TYR A 6 -23.39 5.35 2.00
CA TYR A 6 -24.64 4.94 2.64
C TYR A 6 -24.90 5.89 3.83
N ARG A 7 -26.16 6.33 4.02
CA ARG A 7 -26.81 6.91 5.21
C ARG A 7 -27.27 8.38 5.08
N ILE A 8 -28.39 8.67 5.77
CA ILE A 8 -29.24 9.88 5.85
C ILE A 8 -30.42 9.78 4.87
N SER A 9 -31.62 9.27 5.19
CA SER A 9 -32.55 9.41 6.34
C SER A 9 -32.97 10.85 6.67
N ARG A 10 -34.28 11.11 6.52
CA ARG A 10 -35.11 12.35 6.72
C ARG A 10 -35.36 13.13 5.41
N CYS A 11 -36.55 13.60 5.02
CA CYS A 11 -37.85 13.92 5.65
C CYS A 11 -38.99 13.56 4.66
N VAL A 12 -40.10 12.89 5.01
CA VAL A 12 -41.37 13.39 5.61
C VAL A 12 -41.88 14.74 5.05
N ASN A 13 -42.97 14.71 4.28
CA ASN A 13 -44.19 15.52 4.43
C ASN A 13 -45.28 15.00 3.46
N ILE A 14 -46.21 14.14 3.89
CA ILE A 14 -47.57 14.46 4.39
C ILE A 14 -48.32 15.48 3.54
N LYS A 15 -49.35 15.00 2.82
CA LYS A 15 -50.67 15.63 2.76
C LYS A 15 -51.72 14.56 2.47
N ASN A 16 -52.34 14.09 3.54
CA ASN A 16 -53.68 13.50 3.53
C ASN A 16 -54.68 14.61 3.16
N THR A 17 -55.77 14.29 2.45
CA THR A 17 -57.18 14.43 2.90
C THR A 17 -58.11 13.97 1.77
N SER A 18 -58.84 12.87 2.04
CA SER A 18 -60.26 12.54 1.75
C SER A 18 -61.15 13.59 1.03
N PRO A 19 -62.35 13.27 0.44
CA PRO A 19 -63.23 12.20 0.92
C PRO A 19 -64.17 11.45 -0.07
N SER A 20 -64.60 10.28 0.43
CA SER A 20 -65.97 9.74 0.50
C SER A 20 -66.87 9.54 -0.73
N SER A 21 -67.33 8.27 -0.83
CA SER A 21 -68.74 7.85 -0.98
C SER A 21 -69.44 8.04 -2.34
N LEU A 22 -69.85 6.95 -2.99
CA LEU A 22 -71.25 6.48 -2.97
C LEU A 22 -71.49 5.24 -3.85
N LYS A 23 -72.51 4.51 -3.42
CA LYS A 23 -73.03 3.20 -3.84
C LYS A 23 -73.70 3.16 -5.23
N SER A 24 -73.64 1.95 -5.82
CA SER A 24 -74.75 1.14 -6.39
C SER A 24 -75.75 1.80 -7.36
N HIS A 25 -75.83 1.30 -8.61
CA HIS A 25 -77.01 0.56 -9.14
C HIS A 25 -76.86 0.20 -10.63
N LYS A 26 -76.80 -1.11 -10.92
CA LYS A 26 -77.69 -1.87 -11.82
C LYS A 26 -78.26 -1.15 -13.08
N HIS A 27 -77.92 -1.62 -14.30
CA HIS A 27 -78.82 -2.37 -15.21
C HIS A 27 -78.23 -2.53 -16.62
N ASN A 28 -78.55 -3.69 -17.21
CA ASN A 28 -78.23 -4.14 -18.55
C ASN A 28 -78.85 -3.25 -19.64
N PHE A 29 -78.07 -2.92 -20.69
CA PHE A 29 -78.65 -2.70 -22.01
C PHE A 29 -77.79 -3.33 -23.11
N PHE A 30 -78.53 -3.92 -24.04
CA PHE A 30 -78.16 -4.93 -25.02
C PHE A 30 -77.28 -4.40 -26.16
N THR A 31 -76.28 -5.20 -26.49
CA THR A 31 -75.93 -5.64 -27.86
C THR A 31 -75.86 -4.58 -28.97
N ASN A 32 -74.69 -3.92 -29.14
CA ASN A 32 -74.22 -3.54 -30.48
C ASN A 32 -72.71 -3.19 -30.56
N SER A 33 -71.85 -3.88 -29.80
CA SER A 33 -70.43 -3.51 -29.66
C SER A 33 -69.42 -4.64 -29.90
N ASN A 34 -69.85 -5.82 -30.34
CA ASN A 34 -68.96 -6.98 -30.35
C ASN A 34 -67.96 -7.00 -31.52
N HIS A 35 -68.27 -6.38 -32.68
CA HIS A 35 -67.37 -6.38 -33.84
C HIS A 35 -66.27 -5.31 -33.76
N THR A 36 -66.58 -4.10 -33.28
CA THR A 36 -65.61 -3.00 -33.13
C THR A 36 -64.68 -3.18 -31.93
N PHE A 37 -65.13 -3.86 -30.86
CA PHE A 37 -64.29 -4.15 -29.69
C PHE A 37 -63.23 -5.24 -29.99
N GLN A 38 -63.61 -6.31 -30.70
CA GLN A 38 -62.69 -7.37 -31.11
C GLN A 38 -61.54 -6.83 -31.99
N GLN A 39 -61.83 -5.92 -32.92
CA GLN A 39 -60.81 -5.34 -33.81
C GLN A 39 -59.84 -4.40 -33.07
N LYS A 40 -60.33 -3.65 -32.06
CA LYS A 40 -59.49 -2.75 -31.24
C LYS A 40 -58.57 -3.52 -30.28
N VAL A 41 -59.04 -4.65 -29.75
CA VAL A 41 -58.22 -5.56 -28.90
C VAL A 41 -57.13 -6.24 -29.73
N ASN A 42 -57.43 -6.68 -30.95
CA ASN A 42 -56.44 -7.29 -31.84
C ASN A 42 -55.35 -6.29 -32.28
N ASN A 43 -55.74 -5.07 -32.67
CA ASN A 43 -54.79 -4.00 -33.03
C ASN A 43 -53.93 -3.50 -31.84
N ALA A 44 -54.50 -3.43 -30.63
CA ALA A 44 -53.75 -3.12 -29.42
C ALA A 44 -52.75 -4.23 -29.05
N SER A 45 -53.12 -5.50 -29.26
CA SER A 45 -52.23 -6.65 -29.04
C SER A 45 -51.08 -6.71 -30.04
N ASP A 46 -51.31 -6.34 -31.31
CA ASP A 46 -50.27 -6.29 -32.35
C ASP A 46 -49.30 -5.12 -32.15
N THR A 47 -49.80 -3.96 -31.73
CA THR A 47 -48.93 -2.81 -31.39
C THR A 47 -48.08 -3.11 -30.16
N ARG A 48 -48.64 -3.80 -29.15
CA ARG A 48 -47.90 -4.28 -27.97
C ARG A 48 -46.87 -5.34 -28.33
N LYS A 49 -47.19 -6.29 -29.23
CA LYS A 49 -46.22 -7.29 -29.73
C LYS A 49 -45.09 -6.66 -30.53
N LYS A 50 -45.37 -5.65 -31.37
CA LYS A 50 -44.35 -4.89 -32.11
C LYS A 50 -43.42 -4.12 -31.17
N ASN A 51 -43.98 -3.46 -30.16
CA ASN A 51 -43.20 -2.75 -29.14
C ASN A 51 -42.33 -3.70 -28.31
N ILE A 52 -42.86 -4.84 -27.85
CA ILE A 52 -42.10 -5.86 -27.12
C ILE A 52 -40.97 -6.46 -27.98
N LYS A 53 -41.23 -6.73 -29.27
CA LYS A 53 -40.19 -7.20 -30.19
C LYS A 53 -39.10 -6.15 -30.37
N SER A 54 -39.46 -4.87 -30.53
CA SER A 54 -38.47 -3.78 -30.61
C SER A 54 -37.65 -3.66 -29.32
N THR A 55 -38.28 -3.71 -28.15
CA THR A 55 -37.60 -3.70 -26.84
C THR A 55 -36.67 -4.90 -26.68
N LEU A 56 -37.09 -6.10 -27.12
CA LEU A 56 -36.26 -7.30 -27.07
C LEU A 56 -34.99 -7.16 -27.93
N TYR A 57 -35.11 -6.60 -29.13
CA TYR A 57 -33.95 -6.32 -29.97
C TYR A 57 -32.99 -5.30 -29.33
N TYR A 58 -33.50 -4.24 -28.70
CA TYR A 58 -32.66 -3.28 -27.98
C TYR A 58 -31.95 -3.89 -26.77
N VAL A 59 -32.63 -4.74 -25.99
CA VAL A 59 -32.03 -5.42 -24.84
C VAL A 59 -30.96 -6.42 -25.29
N MET A 60 -31.21 -7.19 -26.36
CA MET A 60 -30.21 -8.08 -26.95
C MET A 60 -29.00 -7.31 -27.47
N ALA A 61 -29.22 -6.20 -28.19
CA ALA A 61 -28.14 -5.36 -28.68
C ALA A 61 -27.30 -4.78 -27.52
N ALA A 62 -27.94 -4.29 -26.46
CA ALA A 62 -27.26 -3.80 -25.26
C ALA A 62 -26.44 -4.89 -24.55
N GLY A 63 -26.97 -6.12 -24.49
CA GLY A 63 -26.26 -7.27 -23.92
C GLY A 63 -24.98 -7.60 -24.68
N VAL A 64 -25.05 -7.65 -26.01
CA VAL A 64 -23.89 -7.92 -26.87
C VAL A 64 -22.83 -6.82 -26.75
N VAL A 65 -23.24 -5.54 -26.73
CA VAL A 65 -22.32 -4.41 -26.57
C VAL A 65 -21.60 -4.46 -25.22
N THR A 66 -22.32 -4.74 -24.13
CA THR A 66 -21.74 -4.79 -22.79
C THR A 66 -20.76 -5.96 -22.66
N ALA A 67 -21.08 -7.12 -23.23
CA ALA A 67 -20.18 -8.27 -23.27
C ALA A 67 -18.92 -7.99 -24.11
N GLY A 68 -19.09 -7.37 -25.29
CA GLY A 68 -17.98 -7.00 -26.17
C GLY A 68 -17.02 -6.00 -25.50
N MET A 69 -17.55 -5.00 -24.80
CA MET A 69 -16.75 -4.01 -24.08
C MET A 69 -15.98 -4.63 -22.91
N SER A 70 -16.60 -5.57 -22.20
CA SER A 70 -15.96 -6.30 -21.09
C SER A 70 -14.79 -7.15 -21.58
N TYR A 71 -14.94 -7.82 -22.73
CA TYR A 71 -13.87 -8.62 -23.32
C TYR A 71 -12.74 -7.76 -23.91
N ALA A 72 -13.07 -6.60 -24.51
CA ALA A 72 -12.11 -5.67 -25.08
C ALA A 72 -11.29 -4.89 -24.03
N ALA A 73 -11.79 -4.76 -22.79
CA ALA A 73 -11.12 -4.02 -21.73
C ALA A 73 -9.75 -4.63 -21.35
N VAL A 74 -9.63 -5.96 -21.34
CA VAL A 74 -8.39 -6.65 -20.98
C VAL A 74 -7.23 -6.37 -21.95
N PRO A 75 -7.34 -6.57 -23.28
CA PRO A 75 -6.27 -6.25 -24.21
C PRO A 75 -6.01 -4.74 -24.32
N LEU A 76 -7.04 -3.89 -24.21
CA LEU A 76 -6.86 -2.43 -24.19
C LEU A 76 -6.05 -1.98 -22.96
N TYR A 77 -6.35 -2.55 -21.78
CA TYR A 77 -5.59 -2.29 -20.56
C TYR A 77 -4.13 -2.76 -20.71
N ARG A 78 -3.88 -3.92 -21.31
CA ARG A 78 -2.52 -4.40 -21.60
C ARG A 78 -1.76 -3.45 -22.52
N MET A 79 -2.38 -2.95 -23.59
CA MET A 79 -1.73 -1.95 -24.46
C MET A 79 -1.45 -0.63 -23.74
N PHE A 80 -2.36 -0.18 -22.88
CA PHE A 80 -2.16 1.04 -22.09
C PHE A 80 -1.04 0.87 -21.04
N CYS A 81 -0.99 -0.28 -20.35
CA CYS A 81 0.08 -0.62 -19.42
C CYS A 81 1.45 -0.69 -20.11
N GLN A 82 1.52 -1.24 -21.32
CA GLN A 82 2.75 -1.29 -22.11
C GLN A 82 3.20 0.10 -22.58
N ALA A 83 2.26 0.97 -22.96
CA ALA A 83 2.58 2.32 -23.46
C ALA A 83 3.02 3.29 -22.35
N TYR A 84 2.41 3.21 -21.16
CA TYR A 84 2.64 4.15 -20.06
C TYR A 84 3.46 3.58 -18.90
N SER A 85 3.89 2.31 -18.97
CA SER A 85 4.68 1.62 -17.92
C SER A 85 4.09 1.69 -16.50
N TYR A 86 2.77 1.82 -16.37
CA TYR A 86 2.10 1.83 -15.08
C TYR A 86 1.80 0.38 -14.65
N GLY A 87 2.62 -0.17 -13.75
CA GLY A 87 2.36 -1.48 -13.11
C GLY A 87 3.35 -2.61 -13.38
N GLY A 88 4.57 -2.33 -13.86
CA GLY A 88 5.68 -3.30 -13.85
C GLY A 88 5.50 -4.55 -14.71
N THR A 89 4.49 -4.59 -15.60
CA THR A 89 4.33 -5.69 -16.55
C THR A 89 5.31 -5.51 -17.70
N THR A 90 6.41 -6.25 -17.65
CA THR A 90 7.40 -6.32 -18.73
C THR A 90 6.68 -6.63 -20.04
N ALA A 91 6.88 -5.80 -21.06
CA ALA A 91 6.41 -6.08 -22.41
C ALA A 91 6.96 -7.44 -22.84
N GLN A 92 6.09 -8.44 -22.92
CA GLN A 92 6.43 -9.76 -23.41
C GLN A 92 6.55 -9.65 -24.94
N GLY A 93 7.68 -9.12 -25.38
CA GLY A 93 7.96 -8.82 -26.78
C GLY A 93 9.11 -7.82 -26.89
N HIS A 94 10.33 -8.35 -27.02
CA HIS A 94 11.56 -7.64 -27.38
C HIS A 94 12.04 -6.64 -26.30
N ASP A 95 12.83 -7.07 -25.32
CA ASP A 95 14.30 -6.97 -25.41
C ASP A 95 14.96 -7.84 -24.30
N ALA A 96 14.82 -9.17 -24.36
CA ALA A 96 15.64 -10.05 -23.52
C ALA A 96 17.15 -9.86 -23.78
N SER A 97 17.51 -9.34 -24.95
CA SER A 97 18.88 -8.99 -25.33
C SER A 97 19.40 -7.69 -24.70
N LYS A 98 18.53 -6.78 -24.19
CA LYS A 98 19.01 -5.68 -23.33
C LYS A 98 19.21 -6.11 -21.89
N VAL A 99 18.49 -7.14 -21.43
CA VAL A 99 18.75 -7.77 -20.13
C VAL A 99 20.05 -8.58 -20.18
N GLU A 100 20.43 -9.16 -21.34
CA GLU A 100 21.76 -9.74 -21.53
C GLU A 100 22.91 -8.71 -21.53
N HIS A 101 22.62 -7.43 -21.78
CA HIS A 101 23.59 -6.34 -21.69
C HIS A 101 23.51 -5.54 -20.38
N MET A 102 22.50 -5.74 -19.56
CA MET A 102 22.59 -5.45 -18.13
C MET A 102 23.33 -6.62 -17.50
N SER A 103 24.65 -6.69 -17.73
CA SER A 103 25.50 -7.40 -16.80
C SER A 103 25.12 -6.87 -15.42
N ALA A 104 24.53 -7.71 -14.57
CA ALA A 104 24.44 -7.43 -13.15
C ALA A 104 25.80 -6.84 -12.78
N VAL A 105 25.83 -5.56 -12.42
CA VAL A 105 27.06 -4.91 -12.00
C VAL A 105 27.32 -5.56 -10.64
N ARG A 106 27.89 -6.77 -10.66
CA ARG A 106 28.17 -7.60 -9.47
C ARG A 106 29.04 -6.86 -8.47
N ASN A 107 29.61 -5.74 -8.89
CA ASN A 107 30.48 -4.88 -8.11
C ASN A 107 29.98 -3.44 -8.12
N LYS A 108 28.68 -3.17 -7.92
CA LYS A 108 28.24 -1.80 -7.68
C LYS A 108 28.58 -1.44 -6.22
N PRO A 109 29.58 -0.58 -5.96
CA PRO A 109 29.85 -0.15 -4.61
C PRO A 109 28.66 0.63 -4.05
N ILE A 110 28.19 0.24 -2.87
CA ILE A 110 27.16 0.97 -2.12
C ILE A 110 27.86 1.76 -1.02
N LYS A 111 27.53 3.05 -0.92
CA LYS A 111 28.01 3.91 0.14
C LYS A 111 27.19 3.69 1.40
N ILE A 112 27.84 3.31 2.49
CA ILE A 112 27.22 3.17 3.80
C ILE A 112 27.57 4.39 4.63
N LYS A 113 26.57 5.18 5.00
CA LYS A 113 26.71 6.30 5.93
C LYS A 113 26.40 5.85 7.34
N PHE A 114 27.24 6.24 8.28
CA PHE A 114 27.04 5.96 9.70
C PHE A 114 26.59 7.22 10.41
N ASN A 115 25.45 7.12 11.06
CA ASN A 115 24.92 8.17 11.89
C ASN A 115 24.80 7.68 13.33
N ALA A 116 25.04 8.59 14.27
CA ALA A 116 25.08 8.33 15.70
C ALA A 116 24.33 9.45 16.43
N ASP A 117 23.20 9.09 17.00
CA ASP A 117 22.34 9.99 17.77
C ASP A 117 22.23 9.52 19.21
N THR A 118 21.92 10.46 20.09
CA THR A 118 21.67 10.20 21.51
C THR A 118 20.38 10.89 21.92
N ALA A 119 19.53 10.21 22.68
CA ALA A 119 18.32 10.82 23.25
C ALA A 119 18.69 11.97 24.21
N ALA A 120 17.80 12.94 24.38
CA ALA A 120 18.05 14.13 25.20
C ALA A 120 18.39 13.82 26.68
N SER A 121 17.95 12.68 27.21
CA SER A 121 18.30 12.22 28.56
C SER A 121 19.69 11.58 28.64
N MET A 122 20.21 11.08 27.51
CA MET A 122 21.47 10.35 27.44
C MET A 122 22.64 11.33 27.55
N ARG A 123 23.54 11.10 28.51
CA ARG A 123 24.70 11.96 28.74
C ARG A 123 25.98 11.49 28.07
N TRP A 124 25.94 10.34 27.38
CA TRP A 124 27.09 9.82 26.66
C TRP A 124 27.43 10.68 25.45
N ASN A 125 28.73 10.75 25.15
CA ASN A 125 29.20 11.20 23.85
C ASN A 125 29.35 9.98 22.96
N PHE A 126 28.45 9.84 21.98
CA PHE A 126 28.42 8.74 21.04
C PHE A 126 28.66 9.26 19.62
N LYS A 127 29.67 8.71 18.95
CA LYS A 127 30.04 9.14 17.60
C LYS A 127 30.56 7.96 16.77
N PRO A 128 30.34 7.97 15.45
CA PRO A 128 31.01 7.00 14.58
C PRO A 128 32.49 7.38 14.46
N GLN A 129 33.37 6.38 14.36
CA GLN A 129 34.78 6.66 14.03
C GLN A 129 34.93 7.04 12.55
N GLN A 130 34.07 6.49 11.69
CA GLN A 130 34.03 6.73 10.25
C GLN A 130 32.62 7.12 9.84
N THR A 131 32.46 8.24 9.13
CA THR A 131 31.13 8.75 8.73
C THR A 131 30.57 8.04 7.50
N GLU A 132 31.44 7.55 6.62
CA GLU A 132 31.05 6.78 5.46
C GLU A 132 32.09 5.72 5.11
N ILE A 133 31.63 4.58 4.59
CA ILE A 133 32.46 3.60 3.91
C ILE A 133 31.79 3.14 2.62
N THR A 134 32.55 2.52 1.74
CA THR A 134 32.04 1.95 0.51
C THR A 134 32.19 0.44 0.57
N VAL A 135 31.11 -0.31 0.36
CA VAL A 135 31.08 -1.76 0.47
C VAL A 135 30.44 -2.35 -0.78
N VAL A 136 30.98 -3.47 -1.27
CA VAL A 136 30.38 -4.23 -2.36
C VAL A 136 29.40 -5.26 -1.78
N PRO A 137 28.18 -5.40 -2.32
CA PRO A 137 27.26 -6.46 -1.89
C PRO A 137 27.91 -7.84 -1.93
N GLY A 138 27.69 -8.64 -0.88
CA GLY A 138 28.36 -9.93 -0.65
C GLY A 138 29.68 -9.85 0.13
N GLU A 139 30.25 -8.66 0.31
CA GLU A 139 31.41 -8.47 1.18
C GLU A 139 30.98 -8.12 2.61
N THR A 140 31.73 -8.63 3.57
CA THR A 140 31.56 -8.26 4.99
C THR A 140 32.36 -7.01 5.31
N ALA A 141 31.77 -6.12 6.10
CA ALA A 141 32.39 -4.87 6.52
C ALA A 141 32.31 -4.70 8.04
N LEU A 142 33.30 -3.97 8.57
CA LEU A 142 33.40 -3.64 9.99
C LEU A 142 33.43 -2.12 10.14
N ALA A 143 32.60 -1.61 11.04
CA ALA A 143 32.59 -0.20 11.43
C ALA A 143 32.72 -0.07 12.93
N PHE A 144 33.37 1.00 13.39
CA PHE A 144 33.57 1.27 14.80
C PHE A 144 32.80 2.52 15.22
N TYR A 145 32.13 2.42 16.35
CA TYR A 145 31.57 3.57 17.06
C TYR A 145 32.25 3.75 18.40
N THR A 146 32.48 4.99 18.80
CA THR A 146 33.05 5.31 20.11
C THR A 146 31.95 5.84 21.00
N ALA A 147 31.79 5.22 22.17
CA ALA A 147 30.95 5.72 23.27
C ALA A 147 31.83 6.14 24.45
N LYS A 148 31.54 7.31 25.01
CA LYS A 148 32.21 7.80 26.22
C LYS A 148 31.17 8.28 27.23
N ASN A 149 31.30 7.86 28.49
CA ASN A 149 30.53 8.40 29.60
C ASN A 149 31.30 9.56 30.27
N PRO A 150 30.91 10.83 30.10
CA PRO A 150 31.58 11.97 30.73
C PRO A 150 31.15 12.23 32.18
N THR A 151 30.22 11.44 32.74
CA THR A 151 29.67 11.66 34.09
C THR A 151 30.48 10.91 35.15
N ASP A 152 30.26 11.29 36.42
CA ASP A 152 30.89 10.66 37.59
C ASP A 152 30.12 9.43 38.13
N SER A 153 29.03 9.02 37.45
CA SER A 153 28.22 7.85 37.80
C SER A 153 28.18 6.83 36.66
N PRO A 154 28.05 5.52 36.95
CA PRO A 154 27.78 4.55 35.91
C PRO A 154 26.41 4.85 35.28
N VAL A 155 26.35 4.74 33.96
CA VAL A 155 25.12 4.94 33.19
C VAL A 155 24.89 3.68 32.37
N ILE A 156 23.65 3.24 32.29
CA ILE A 156 23.24 2.09 31.47
C ILE A 156 22.50 2.64 30.25
N GLY A 157 22.92 2.20 29.08
CA GLY A 157 22.34 2.59 27.80
C GLY A 157 21.82 1.40 27.01
N ILE A 158 20.71 1.59 26.32
CA ILE A 158 20.21 0.69 25.29
C ILE A 158 20.16 1.45 23.97
N SER A 159 20.57 0.82 22.87
CA SER A 159 20.58 1.47 21.56
C SER A 159 19.58 0.85 20.60
N THR A 160 18.81 1.64 19.88
CA THR A 160 18.08 1.14 18.70
C THR A 160 18.82 1.54 17.42
N TYR A 161 18.53 0.83 16.33
CA TYR A 161 19.09 1.14 15.02
C TYR A 161 18.00 1.24 13.97
N ASN A 162 18.28 2.00 12.91
CA ASN A 162 17.45 2.05 11.72
C ASN A 162 18.32 2.11 10.47
N VAL A 163 17.78 1.54 9.38
CA VAL A 163 18.40 1.52 8.05
C VAL A 163 17.53 2.33 7.11
N VAL A 164 18.12 3.25 6.36
CA VAL A 164 17.44 4.10 5.38
C VAL A 164 18.18 4.00 4.04
N PRO A 165 17.49 3.77 2.91
CA PRO A 165 16.05 3.56 2.76
C PRO A 165 15.56 2.24 3.40
N PHE A 166 14.28 2.20 3.81
CA PHE A 166 13.73 1.06 4.56
C PHE A 166 13.70 -0.22 3.73
N GLU A 167 13.49 -0.07 2.43
CA GLU A 167 13.47 -1.14 1.45
C GLU A 167 14.84 -1.83 1.42
N ALA A 168 15.95 -1.09 1.56
CA ALA A 168 17.29 -1.66 1.62
C ALA A 168 17.58 -2.39 2.94
N GLY A 169 16.78 -2.14 3.97
CA GLY A 169 16.91 -2.78 5.28
C GLY A 169 16.76 -4.30 5.25
N GLN A 170 16.00 -4.86 4.30
CA GLN A 170 15.83 -6.32 4.19
C GLN A 170 17.11 -7.03 3.70
N TYR A 171 17.95 -6.33 2.95
CA TYR A 171 19.22 -6.84 2.45
C TYR A 171 20.38 -6.52 3.41
N PHE A 172 20.15 -5.66 4.40
CA PHE A 172 21.17 -5.26 5.36
C PHE A 172 21.19 -6.24 6.54
N ASN A 173 22.17 -7.13 6.54
CA ASN A 173 22.30 -8.15 7.56
C ASN A 173 23.36 -7.74 8.59
N LYS A 174 22.90 -7.41 9.79
CA LYS A 174 23.77 -7.11 10.94
C LYS A 174 24.12 -8.42 11.67
N ILE A 175 25.39 -8.81 11.65
CA ILE A 175 25.86 -10.10 12.21
C ILE A 175 26.08 -10.01 13.73
N GLN A 176 26.61 -8.90 14.24
CA GLN A 176 26.87 -8.73 15.67
C GLN A 176 26.24 -7.46 16.23
N CYS A 177 25.42 -7.61 17.26
CA CYS A 177 24.45 -6.60 17.65
C CYS A 177 24.48 -6.21 19.13
N PHE A 178 25.07 -5.04 19.42
CA PHE A 178 24.87 -4.32 20.69
C PHE A 178 23.46 -3.73 20.86
N CYS A 179 22.57 -3.80 19.85
CA CYS A 179 21.31 -3.03 19.85
C CYS A 179 20.27 -3.50 20.87
N PHE A 180 20.50 -4.60 21.58
CA PHE A 180 19.48 -5.15 22.47
C PHE A 180 20.03 -5.54 23.82
N GLU A 181 21.30 -5.24 24.07
CA GLU A 181 21.93 -5.51 25.35
C GLU A 181 22.18 -4.19 26.06
N GLU A 182 21.82 -4.15 27.33
CA GLU A 182 22.12 -3.04 28.23
C GLU A 182 23.64 -2.92 28.34
N GLN A 183 24.18 -1.81 27.80
CA GLN A 183 25.59 -1.48 27.93
C GLN A 183 25.77 -0.58 29.15
N GLN A 184 26.58 -0.99 30.10
CA GLN A 184 26.96 -0.16 31.23
C GLN A 184 28.33 0.45 30.96
N LEU A 185 28.44 1.79 30.99
CA LEU A 185 29.72 2.49 30.98
C LEU A 185 29.99 3.12 32.34
N ASN A 186 31.15 2.82 32.90
CA ASN A 186 31.63 3.41 34.15
C ASN A 186 31.95 4.91 33.98
N PRO A 187 32.11 5.63 35.09
CA PRO A 187 32.53 7.03 35.05
C PRO A 187 33.80 7.24 34.22
N HIS A 188 33.76 8.22 33.31
CA HIS A 188 34.88 8.58 32.42
C HIS A 188 35.38 7.46 31.50
N GLU A 189 34.67 6.34 31.42
CA GLU A 189 35.03 5.22 30.56
C GLU A 189 34.72 5.54 29.09
N GLN A 190 35.60 5.06 28.21
CA GLN A 190 35.45 5.13 26.77
C GLN A 190 35.65 3.75 26.18
N VAL A 191 34.70 3.31 25.36
CA VAL A 191 34.71 1.99 24.72
C VAL A 191 34.45 2.16 23.22
N ASP A 192 35.18 1.39 22.42
CA ASP A 192 34.93 1.25 20.99
C ASP A 192 34.05 0.02 20.73
N MET A 193 32.91 0.24 20.09
CA MET A 193 31.89 -0.76 19.81
C MET A 193 31.94 -1.14 18.33
N PRO A 194 32.45 -2.33 17.98
CA PRO A 194 32.48 -2.83 16.62
C PRO A 194 31.09 -3.26 16.11
N VAL A 195 30.73 -2.85 14.91
CA VAL A 195 29.53 -3.28 14.20
C VAL A 195 29.96 -4.05 12.96
N PHE A 196 29.68 -5.36 12.97
CA PHE A 196 29.96 -6.25 11.84
C PHE A 196 28.68 -6.50 11.05
N PHE A 197 28.74 -6.24 9.74
CA PHE A 197 27.58 -6.34 8.86
C PHE A 197 27.99 -6.71 7.44
N TYR A 198 27.02 -7.10 6.63
CA TYR A 198 27.16 -7.26 5.18
C TYR A 198 25.86 -6.89 4.49
N ILE A 199 25.95 -6.66 3.19
CA ILE A 199 24.80 -6.42 2.32
C ILE A 199 24.60 -7.68 1.50
N ASP A 200 23.40 -8.23 1.51
CA ASP A 200 23.05 -9.39 0.70
C ASP A 200 23.19 -9.05 -0.80
N PRO A 201 23.90 -9.88 -1.60
CA PRO A 201 24.02 -9.68 -3.04
C PRO A 201 22.66 -9.65 -3.78
N GLU A 202 21.59 -10.22 -3.21
CA GLU A 202 20.23 -10.16 -3.78
C GLU A 202 19.71 -8.72 -3.98
N ILE A 203 20.29 -7.72 -3.29
CA ILE A 203 19.97 -6.29 -3.50
C ILE A 203 20.19 -5.85 -4.96
N MET A 204 21.08 -6.55 -5.69
CA MET A 204 21.41 -6.25 -7.07
C MET A 204 20.38 -6.78 -8.07
N ASP A 205 19.59 -7.78 -7.67
CA ASP A 205 18.56 -8.40 -8.51
C ASP A 205 17.19 -7.70 -8.36
N ASP A 206 17.03 -6.83 -7.33
CA ASP A 206 15.80 -6.09 -7.09
C ASP A 206 15.73 -4.78 -7.94
N PRO A 207 14.75 -4.64 -8.85
CA PRO A 207 14.57 -3.43 -9.65
C PRO A 207 14.28 -2.16 -8.82
N TYR A 208 13.73 -2.29 -7.60
CA TYR A 208 13.53 -1.14 -6.71
C TYR A 208 14.83 -0.58 -6.15
N MET A 209 15.91 -1.36 -6.19
CA MET A 209 17.21 -1.05 -5.57
C MET A 209 18.24 -0.54 -6.58
N GLU A 210 17.90 -0.56 -7.87
CA GLU A 210 18.77 -0.10 -8.97
C GLU A 210 19.35 1.30 -8.71
N TYR A 211 18.54 2.20 -8.16
CA TYR A 211 18.90 3.61 -7.88
C TYR A 211 19.43 3.85 -6.47
N VAL A 212 19.41 2.84 -5.60
CA VAL A 212 19.96 2.96 -4.25
C VAL A 212 21.48 2.84 -4.35
N ASN A 213 22.16 3.97 -4.12
CA ASN A 213 23.63 4.05 -4.07
C ASN A 213 24.15 4.28 -2.66
N GLU A 214 23.25 4.66 -1.75
CA GLU A 214 23.57 5.08 -0.40
C GLU A 214 22.59 4.45 0.58
N ILE A 215 23.13 3.86 1.63
CA ILE A 215 22.37 3.33 2.76
C ILE A 215 22.91 4.00 4.02
N THR A 216 22.02 4.57 4.83
CA THR A 216 22.37 5.16 6.11
C THR A 216 21.99 4.22 7.24
N LEU A 217 22.99 3.84 8.03
CA LEU A 217 22.84 3.11 9.28
C LEU A 217 22.90 4.11 10.43
N SER A 218 21.74 4.39 11.01
CA SER A 218 21.60 5.29 12.15
C SER A 218 21.43 4.49 13.43
N TYR A 219 22.19 4.85 14.47
CA TYR A 219 22.02 4.35 15.82
C TYR A 219 21.55 5.46 16.73
N THR A 220 20.65 5.13 17.66
CA THR A 220 20.22 6.05 18.71
C THR A 220 20.33 5.39 20.07
N PHE A 221 21.13 5.98 20.97
CA PHE A 221 21.23 5.52 22.36
C PHE A 221 20.20 6.19 23.27
N PHE A 222 19.60 5.39 24.13
CA PHE A 222 18.65 5.77 25.17
C PHE A 222 19.18 5.34 26.53
N GLU A 223 18.92 6.16 27.54
CA GLU A 223 19.30 5.84 28.92
C GLU A 223 18.28 4.84 29.50
N ALA A 224 18.75 3.66 29.88
CA ALA A 224 17.97 2.66 30.59
C ALA A 224 18.02 3.01 32.09
N LYS A 225 17.09 3.85 32.55
CA LYS A 225 16.91 4.11 33.98
C LYS A 225 16.10 2.98 34.62
N ASP A 226 16.58 2.45 35.73
CA ASP A 226 15.76 1.64 36.63
C ASP A 226 14.52 2.44 37.04
N GLY A 227 13.33 2.02 36.58
CA GLY A 227 12.05 2.62 36.96
C GLY A 227 11.34 3.44 35.88
N LEU A 228 11.76 3.39 34.60
CA LEU A 228 10.96 3.94 33.51
C LEU A 228 9.67 3.09 33.32
N LYS A 229 8.62 3.42 34.08
CA LYS A 229 7.27 2.87 33.86
C LYS A 229 6.75 3.39 32.53
N LEU A 230 6.95 2.62 31.47
CA LEU A 230 6.29 2.87 30.19
C LEU A 230 4.77 2.83 30.43
N PRO A 231 4.02 3.90 30.10
CA PRO A 231 2.57 3.85 30.16
C PRO A 231 2.12 2.81 29.13
N ILE A 232 1.68 1.65 29.61
CA ILE A 232 1.14 0.60 28.76
C ILE A 232 -0.10 1.17 28.06
N PRO A 233 -0.18 1.17 26.71
CA PRO A 233 -1.37 1.66 26.02
C PRO A 233 -2.58 0.83 26.44
N SER A 234 -3.70 1.51 26.68
CA SER A 234 -4.95 0.96 27.23
C SER A 234 -5.61 -0.15 26.38
N TYR A 235 -5.07 -0.46 25.21
CA TYR A 235 -5.58 -1.51 24.32
C TYR A 235 -5.03 -2.91 24.64
N VAL A 236 -4.07 -3.04 25.57
CA VAL A 236 -3.47 -4.33 25.98
C VAL A 236 -4.15 -4.91 27.24
N LYS A 237 -5.39 -4.50 27.56
CA LYS A 237 -6.14 -5.02 28.70
C LYS A 237 -7.40 -5.76 28.30
#